data_AF-A0A7Y2DNL7-F1
#
_entry.id   AF-A0A7Y2DNL7-F1
#
_cell.length_a   1.000
_cell.length_b   1.000
_cell.length_c   1.000
_cell.angle_alpha   90.00
_cell.angle_beta   90.00
_cell.angle_gamma   90.00
#
_symmetry.space_group_name_H-M   'P 1'
#
loop_
_entity.id
_entity.type
_entity.pdbx_description
1 polymer ?
#
loop_
_entity_poly.entity_id
_entity_poly.type
_entity_poly.pdbx_seq_one_letter_code
_entity_poly.pdbx_strand_id
1 'polypeptide(L)'
;SKLSIENAIEAIDAENSLLIYPEGGRSPDGWSRTHRPGAAFVAKKTGVPVVPTYIDGTGTILPKGKNWPSRARCAVVFGSPMQSDESEDARSFAKRIEARVSELAEEFSSGWWEARKKAYAGAVKDLAGPEVGAWRRRWALGPKPGAETEKSSWP
;
A
#
# COMPACT_ATOMS: atom_id res chain seq x y z
N SER A 1 18.17 7.90 5.38
CA SER A 1 19.52 7.66 5.92
C SER A 1 20.30 6.88 4.88
N LYS A 2 21.55 7.23 4.59
CA LYS A 2 22.37 6.52 3.60
C LYS A 2 22.64 5.06 4.04
N LEU A 3 22.91 4.89 5.34
CA LEU A 3 23.12 3.59 6.00
C LEU A 3 21.96 2.61 5.84
N SER A 4 20.70 3.07 5.84
CA SER A 4 19.56 2.15 5.72
C SER A 4 19.42 1.56 4.32
N ILE A 5 19.92 2.25 3.28
CA ILE A 5 19.91 1.73 1.91
C ILE A 5 21.09 0.79 1.68
N GLU A 6 22.27 1.13 2.22
CA GLU A 6 23.45 0.27 2.17
C GLU A 6 23.16 -1.10 2.82
N ASN A 7 22.61 -1.12 4.04
CA ASN A 7 22.21 -2.37 4.71
C ASN A 7 21.13 -3.15 3.93
N ALA A 8 20.24 -2.45 3.22
CA ALA A 8 19.22 -3.10 2.41
C ALA A 8 19.83 -3.80 1.19
N ILE A 9 20.86 -3.19 0.57
CA ILE A 9 21.61 -3.80 -0.53
C ILE A 9 22.39 -5.00 -0.02
N GLU A 10 23.11 -4.87 1.10
CA GLU A 10 23.86 -5.98 1.72
C GLU A 10 22.95 -7.17 2.05
N ALA A 11 21.73 -6.92 2.56
CA ALA A 11 20.77 -7.97 2.84
C ALA A 11 20.36 -8.74 1.57
N ILE A 12 20.14 -8.02 0.45
CA ILE A 12 19.81 -8.63 -0.84
C ILE A 12 21.00 -9.41 -1.40
N ASP A 13 22.22 -8.87 -1.33
CA ASP A 13 23.43 -9.53 -1.79
C ASP A 13 23.71 -10.81 -1.00
N ALA A 14 23.27 -10.87 0.26
CA ALA A 14 23.26 -12.07 1.10
C ALA A 14 22.04 -13.00 0.87
N GLU A 15 21.37 -12.88 -0.27
CA GLU A 15 20.22 -13.69 -0.70
C GLU A 15 18.99 -13.63 0.22
N ASN A 16 18.85 -12.58 1.04
CA ASN A 16 17.66 -12.40 1.87
C ASN A 16 16.52 -11.76 1.09
N SER A 17 15.28 -12.04 1.52
CA SER A 17 14.09 -11.30 1.08
C SER A 17 13.87 -10.08 1.95
N LEU A 18 13.59 -8.93 1.33
CA LEU A 18 13.40 -7.66 2.03
C LEU A 18 11.97 -7.14 1.88
N LEU A 19 11.32 -6.83 3.00
CA LEU A 19 10.02 -6.14 3.05
C LEU A 19 10.22 -4.65 3.33
N ILE A 20 9.77 -3.79 2.43
CA ILE A 20 9.86 -2.33 2.56
C ILE A 20 8.46 -1.72 2.54
N TYR A 21 8.17 -0.87 3.54
CA TYR A 21 6.98 -0.02 3.57
C TYR A 21 7.36 1.38 3.06
N PRO A 22 7.03 1.75 1.81
CA PRO A 22 7.58 2.97 1.23
C PRO A 22 6.95 4.24 1.83
N GLU A 23 5.81 4.12 2.54
CA GLU A 23 5.20 5.21 3.31
C GLU A 23 5.98 5.60 4.59
N GLY A 24 6.91 4.75 5.04
CA GLY A 24 7.77 4.98 6.20
C GLY A 24 7.07 4.96 7.56
N GLY A 25 5.83 4.48 7.62
CA GLY A 25 5.11 4.27 8.88
C GLY A 25 3.61 4.08 8.69
N ARG A 26 2.95 3.50 9.70
CA ARG A 26 1.50 3.22 9.69
C ARG A 26 0.68 4.48 9.40
N SER A 27 -0.27 4.36 8.49
CA SER A 27 -1.23 5.43 8.21
C SER A 27 -2.06 5.76 9.46
N PRO A 28 -2.16 7.04 9.85
CA PRO A 28 -3.03 7.46 10.94
C PRO A 28 -4.51 7.51 10.51
N ASP A 29 -4.77 7.79 9.23
CA ASP A 29 -6.09 8.00 8.69
C ASP A 29 -6.64 6.81 7.89
N GLY A 30 -5.82 5.86 7.48
CA GLY A 30 -6.22 4.71 6.66
C GLY A 30 -5.99 4.93 5.17
N TRP A 31 -5.57 6.12 4.77
CA TRP A 31 -5.07 6.39 3.43
C TRP A 31 -3.56 6.10 3.36
N SER A 32 -3.08 5.64 2.21
CA SER A 32 -1.64 5.54 1.99
C SER A 32 -0.97 6.91 2.04
N ARG A 33 0.32 6.92 2.35
CA ARG A 33 1.15 8.14 2.24
C ARG A 33 1.97 8.00 0.96
N THR A 34 2.50 9.13 0.50
CA THR A 34 3.41 9.15 -0.64
C THR A 34 4.54 8.14 -0.48
N HIS A 35 4.67 7.26 -1.46
CA HIS A 35 5.70 6.24 -1.47
C HIS A 35 7.07 6.87 -1.72
N ARG A 36 8.04 6.57 -0.85
CA ARG A 36 9.44 6.99 -1.05
C ARG A 36 10.12 6.03 -2.04
N PRO A 37 11.04 6.52 -2.88
CA PRO A 37 11.66 5.71 -3.94
C PRO A 37 12.71 4.69 -3.45
N GLY A 38 12.87 4.50 -2.14
CA GLY A 38 13.94 3.66 -1.58
C GLY A 38 13.87 2.20 -2.03
N ALA A 39 12.67 1.61 -2.09
CA ALA A 39 12.49 0.25 -2.57
C ALA A 39 12.88 0.09 -4.04
N ALA A 40 12.41 1.02 -4.89
CA ALA A 40 12.74 1.06 -6.30
C ALA A 40 14.24 1.29 -6.54
N PHE A 41 14.89 2.11 -5.71
CA PHE A 41 16.32 2.34 -5.78
C PHE A 41 17.13 1.09 -5.47
N VAL A 42 16.80 0.38 -4.38
CA VAL A 42 17.46 -0.88 -4.02
C VAL A 42 17.29 -1.90 -5.14
N ALA A 43 16.05 -2.12 -5.60
CA ALA A 43 15.75 -3.07 -6.66
C ALA A 43 16.48 -2.76 -7.98
N LYS A 44 16.50 -1.50 -8.43
CA LYS A 44 17.26 -1.11 -9.64
C LYS A 44 18.76 -1.31 -9.45
N LYS A 45 19.29 -1.09 -8.24
CA LYS A 45 20.72 -1.21 -7.96
C LYS A 45 21.20 -2.67 -7.89
N THR A 46 20.37 -3.57 -7.37
CA THR A 46 20.69 -4.99 -7.21
C THR A 46 20.14 -5.87 -8.33
N GLY A 47 19.27 -5.34 -9.20
CA GLY A 47 18.67 -6.09 -10.31
C GLY A 47 17.58 -7.08 -9.90
N VAL A 48 17.16 -7.08 -8.63
CA VAL A 48 16.12 -7.99 -8.12
C VAL A 48 14.71 -7.46 -8.42
N PRO A 49 13.73 -8.34 -8.67
CA PRO A 49 12.36 -7.91 -8.87
C PRO A 49 11.72 -7.42 -7.57
N VAL A 50 10.75 -6.50 -7.70
CA VAL A 50 9.86 -6.06 -6.62
C VAL A 50 8.54 -6.79 -6.74
N VAL A 51 8.00 -7.29 -5.63
CA VAL A 51 6.64 -7.86 -5.57
C VAL A 51 5.71 -6.83 -4.89
N PRO A 52 4.84 -6.14 -5.65
CA PRO A 52 3.87 -5.21 -5.08
C PRO A 52 2.93 -5.95 -4.14
N THR A 53 2.67 -5.40 -2.96
CA THR A 53 1.84 -6.05 -1.94
C THR A 53 0.86 -5.05 -1.36
N TYR A 54 -0.44 -5.39 -1.39
CA TYR A 54 -1.50 -4.63 -0.74
C TYR A 54 -1.94 -5.33 0.55
N ILE A 55 -2.15 -4.56 1.61
CA ILE A 55 -2.54 -5.06 2.93
C ILE A 55 -3.79 -4.31 3.38
N ASP A 56 -4.86 -5.06 3.68
CA ASP A 56 -6.11 -4.53 4.23
C ASP A 56 -6.39 -5.05 5.65
N GLY A 57 -7.08 -4.25 6.46
CA GLY A 57 -7.61 -4.66 7.77
C GLY A 57 -6.64 -4.59 8.96
N THR A 58 -5.31 -4.49 8.74
CA THR A 58 -4.31 -4.40 9.83
C THR A 58 -4.53 -3.19 10.76
N GLY A 59 -4.96 -2.06 10.20
CA GLY A 59 -5.30 -0.86 10.98
C GLY A 59 -6.54 -1.02 11.88
N THR A 60 -7.36 -2.04 11.65
CA THR A 60 -8.48 -2.42 12.53
C THR A 60 -8.04 -3.41 13.60
N ILE A 61 -7.13 -4.33 13.26
CA ILE A 61 -6.55 -5.28 14.22
C ILE A 61 -5.75 -4.55 15.29
N LEU A 62 -4.80 -3.69 14.91
CA LEU A 62 -3.95 -2.95 15.85
C LEU A 62 -3.79 -1.48 15.43
N PRO A 63 -4.80 -0.64 15.73
CA PRO A 63 -4.74 0.80 15.45
C PRO A 63 -3.53 1.46 16.12
N LYS A 64 -3.04 2.54 15.52
CA LYS A 64 -1.99 3.37 16.12
C LYS A 64 -2.45 3.87 17.51
N GLY A 65 -1.61 3.69 18.53
CA GLY A 65 -1.92 4.07 19.91
C GLY A 65 -2.61 2.98 20.74
N LYS A 66 -2.99 1.85 20.14
CA LYS A 66 -3.50 0.68 20.87
C LYS A 66 -2.38 -0.31 21.15
N ASN A 67 -2.37 -0.87 22.36
CA ASN A 67 -1.34 -1.83 22.79
C ASN A 67 -1.73 -3.30 22.54
N TRP A 68 -3.03 -3.59 22.44
CA TRP A 68 -3.55 -4.96 22.29
C TRP A 68 -4.37 -5.10 21.01
N PRO A 69 -4.14 -6.17 20.21
CA PRO A 69 -4.87 -6.39 18.98
C PRO A 69 -6.32 -6.82 19.25
N SER A 70 -7.18 -6.60 18.27
CA SER A 70 -8.55 -7.10 18.24
C SER A 70 -8.77 -8.05 17.08
N ARG A 71 -9.66 -9.03 17.25
CA ARG A 71 -10.02 -9.96 16.20
C ARG A 71 -10.78 -9.19 15.11
N ALA A 72 -10.22 -9.17 13.90
CA ALA A 72 -10.83 -8.61 12.72
C ALA A 72 -10.28 -9.34 11.48
N ARG A 73 -10.94 -9.17 10.34
CA ARG A 73 -10.43 -9.69 9.06
C ARG A 73 -9.21 -8.88 8.62
N CYS A 74 -8.25 -9.57 8.02
CA CYS A 74 -7.08 -9.00 7.38
C CYS A 74 -6.85 -9.77 6.08
N ALA A 75 -6.42 -9.06 5.05
CA ALA A 75 -6.06 -9.66 3.77
C ALA A 75 -4.71 -9.11 3.31
N VAL A 76 -3.96 -9.96 2.62
CA VAL A 76 -2.72 -9.59 1.93
C VAL A 76 -2.87 -10.07 0.49
N VAL A 77 -2.66 -9.16 -0.45
CA VAL A 77 -2.76 -9.43 -1.89
C VAL A 77 -1.41 -9.15 -2.52
N PHE A 78 -0.84 -10.16 -3.16
CA PHE A 78 0.45 -10.07 -3.85
C PHE A 78 0.22 -9.87 -5.36
N GLY A 79 0.94 -8.91 -5.93
CA GLY A 79 1.01 -8.70 -7.36
C GLY A 79 2.06 -9.55 -8.04
N SER A 80 2.09 -9.49 -9.37
CA SER A 80 3.16 -10.09 -10.16
C SER A 80 4.50 -9.38 -9.91
N PRO A 81 5.64 -10.09 -9.94
CA PRO A 81 6.96 -9.48 -9.85
C PRO A 81 7.17 -8.42 -10.94
N MET A 82 7.74 -7.29 -10.57
CA MET A 82 8.05 -6.16 -11.44
C MET A 82 9.55 -5.91 -11.46
N GLN A 83 10.12 -5.69 -12.65
CA GLN A 83 11.49 -5.23 -12.82
C GLN A 83 11.50 -3.78 -13.31
N SER A 84 12.56 -3.05 -12.95
CA SER A 84 12.81 -1.71 -13.50
C SER A 84 13.35 -1.83 -14.92
N ASP A 85 12.91 -0.97 -15.82
CA ASP A 85 13.51 -0.92 -17.16
C ASP A 85 14.88 -0.22 -17.10
N GLU A 86 15.75 -0.48 -18.08
CA GLU A 86 17.11 0.10 -18.12
C GLU A 86 17.07 1.64 -18.09
N SER A 87 16.21 2.23 -18.92
CA SER A 87 16.01 3.68 -19.04
C SER A 87 15.14 4.29 -17.94
N GLU A 88 14.50 3.48 -17.09
CA GLU A 88 13.59 3.97 -16.05
C GLU A 88 14.35 4.42 -14.80
N ASP A 89 14.10 5.65 -14.32
CA ASP A 89 14.69 6.10 -13.06
C ASP A 89 13.96 5.51 -11.83
N ALA A 90 14.60 5.52 -10.67
CA ALA A 90 14.03 4.93 -9.46
C ALA A 90 12.72 5.60 -9.02
N ARG A 91 12.49 6.87 -9.38
CA ARG A 91 11.25 7.59 -9.04
C ARG A 91 10.09 7.13 -9.91
N SER A 92 10.33 6.94 -11.20
CA SER A 92 9.35 6.44 -12.15
C SER A 92 8.99 5.00 -11.82
N PHE A 93 9.98 4.17 -11.49
CA PHE A 93 9.70 2.80 -11.05
C PHE A 93 8.91 2.76 -9.74
N ALA A 94 9.21 3.65 -8.78
CA ALA A 94 8.43 3.77 -7.55
C ALA A 94 6.96 4.14 -7.81
N LYS A 95 6.69 5.07 -8.73
CA LYS A 95 5.32 5.42 -9.15
C LYS A 95 4.60 4.24 -9.79
N ARG A 96 5.30 3.44 -10.59
CA ARG A 96 4.76 2.25 -11.25
C ARG A 96 4.40 1.17 -10.24
N ILE A 97 5.24 0.97 -9.21
CA ILE A 97 4.95 0.11 -8.06
C ILE A 97 3.72 0.61 -7.30
N GLU A 98 3.65 1.90 -6.97
CA GLU A 98 2.51 2.54 -6.28
C GLU A 98 1.19 2.39 -7.05
N ALA A 99 1.22 2.60 -8.36
CA ALA A 99 0.07 2.36 -9.23
C ALA A 99 -0.38 0.90 -9.17
N ARG A 100 0.57 -0.05 -9.23
CA ARG A 100 0.24 -1.47 -9.15
C ARG A 100 -0.35 -1.87 -7.78
N VAL A 101 0.13 -1.30 -6.68
CA VAL A 101 -0.47 -1.51 -5.35
C VAL A 101 -1.90 -0.98 -5.29
N SER A 102 -2.18 0.16 -5.94
CA SER A 102 -3.53 0.72 -6.04
C SER A 102 -4.46 -0.18 -6.86
N GLU A 103 -3.97 -0.77 -7.95
CA GLU A 103 -4.72 -1.78 -8.71
C GLU A 103 -5.05 -3.03 -7.88
N LEU A 104 -4.10 -3.53 -7.07
CA LEU A 104 -4.34 -4.67 -6.18
C LEU A 104 -5.45 -4.38 -5.15
N ALA A 105 -5.51 -3.15 -4.64
CA ALA A 105 -6.57 -2.73 -3.74
C ALA A 105 -7.94 -2.68 -4.42
N GLU A 106 -7.99 -2.24 -5.67
CA GLU A 106 -9.21 -2.25 -6.48
C GLU A 106 -9.64 -3.68 -6.83
N GLU A 107 -8.70 -4.56 -7.18
CA GLU A 107 -8.93 -6.00 -7.42
C GLU A 107 -9.54 -6.66 -6.17
N PHE A 108 -9.04 -6.31 -4.99
CA PHE A 108 -9.55 -6.82 -3.72
C PHE A 108 -10.96 -6.31 -3.39
N SER A 109 -11.25 -5.04 -3.66
CA SER A 109 -12.52 -4.40 -3.25
C SER A 109 -13.66 -4.57 -4.26
N SER A 110 -13.36 -4.73 -5.55
CA SER A 110 -14.37 -4.76 -6.62
C SER A 110 -14.41 -6.08 -7.43
N GLY A 111 -13.47 -6.99 -7.18
CA GLY A 111 -13.27 -8.21 -7.96
C GLY A 111 -12.42 -7.98 -9.20
N TRP A 112 -11.80 -9.07 -9.70
CA TRP A 112 -10.76 -9.01 -10.74
C TRP A 112 -11.20 -8.33 -12.05
N TRP A 113 -12.41 -8.66 -12.55
CA TRP A 113 -12.89 -8.13 -13.83
C TRP A 113 -13.18 -6.63 -13.81
N GLU A 114 -13.84 -6.14 -12.76
CA GLU A 114 -14.15 -4.70 -12.61
C GLU A 114 -12.88 -3.87 -12.42
N ALA A 115 -11.93 -4.38 -11.62
CA ALA A 115 -10.64 -3.75 -11.44
C ALA A 115 -9.86 -3.65 -12.76
N ARG A 116 -9.86 -4.72 -13.58
CA ARG A 116 -9.18 -4.72 -14.88
C ARG A 116 -9.77 -3.67 -15.83
N LYS A 117 -11.10 -3.52 -15.87
CA LYS A 117 -11.76 -2.47 -16.67
C LYS A 117 -11.38 -1.06 -16.21
N LYS A 118 -11.36 -0.83 -14.89
CA LYS A 118 -10.97 0.47 -14.32
C LYS A 118 -9.51 0.81 -14.61
N ALA A 119 -8.61 -0.17 -14.47
CA ALA A 119 -7.19 -0.01 -14.80
C ALA A 119 -6.99 0.37 -16.27
N TYR A 120 -7.65 -0.35 -17.19
CA TYR A 120 -7.62 -0.01 -18.62
C TYR A 120 -8.16 1.39 -18.91
N ALA A 121 -9.23 1.81 -18.21
CA ALA A 121 -9.81 3.14 -18.36
C ALA A 121 -9.03 4.26 -17.63
N GLY A 122 -7.94 3.96 -16.93
CA GLY A 122 -7.23 4.93 -16.09
C GLY A 122 -8.03 5.44 -14.89
N ALA A 123 -9.03 4.68 -14.43
CA ALA A 123 -9.98 5.05 -13.39
C ALA A 123 -9.72 4.38 -12.03
N VAL A 124 -8.53 3.80 -11.82
CA VAL A 124 -8.11 3.24 -10.54
C VAL A 124 -7.90 4.37 -9.54
N LYS A 125 -8.51 4.26 -8.37
CA LYS A 125 -8.39 5.28 -7.32
C LYS A 125 -7.03 5.19 -6.67
N ASP A 126 -6.41 6.35 -6.47
CA ASP A 126 -5.19 6.47 -5.69
C ASP A 126 -5.47 6.15 -4.22
N LEU A 127 -4.63 5.30 -3.62
CA LEU A 127 -4.65 4.97 -2.21
C LEU A 127 -4.25 6.13 -1.31
N ALA A 128 -3.64 7.20 -1.83
CA ALA A 128 -3.25 8.38 -1.06
C ALA A 128 -4.43 9.19 -0.49
N GLY A 129 -5.64 8.95 -1.03
CA GLY A 129 -6.85 9.66 -0.67
C GLY A 129 -6.90 11.10 -1.18
N PRO A 130 -8.01 11.82 -0.93
CA PRO A 130 -8.18 13.17 -1.45
C PRO A 130 -7.22 14.18 -0.79
N GLU A 131 -6.74 15.15 -1.57
CA GLU A 131 -5.96 16.30 -1.09
C GLU A 131 -6.85 17.35 -0.40
N VAL A 132 -7.49 16.94 0.69
CA VAL A 132 -8.40 17.77 1.49
C VAL A 132 -8.02 17.72 2.97
N GLY A 133 -8.61 18.62 3.77
CA GLY A 133 -8.37 18.64 5.22
C GLY A 133 -8.63 17.28 5.89
N ALA A 134 -7.89 17.00 6.97
CA ALA A 134 -7.87 15.69 7.64
C ALA A 134 -9.27 15.15 8.02
N TRP A 135 -10.19 16.03 8.41
CA TRP A 135 -11.57 15.65 8.74
C TRP A 135 -12.35 15.15 7.51
N ARG A 136 -12.18 15.77 6.33
CA ARG A 136 -12.79 15.32 5.07
C ARG A 136 -12.15 14.04 4.54
N ARG A 137 -10.83 13.89 4.69
CA ARG A 137 -10.12 12.64 4.36
C ARG A 137 -10.68 11.47 5.14
N ARG A 138 -10.92 11.64 6.45
CA ARG A 138 -11.54 10.60 7.29
C ARG A 138 -12.94 10.23 6.83
N TRP A 139 -13.76 11.21 6.46
CA TRP A 139 -15.12 10.95 5.94
C TRP A 139 -15.12 10.25 4.58
N ALA A 140 -14.15 10.55 3.71
CA ALA A 140 -14.06 9.98 2.36
C ALA A 140 -13.75 8.47 2.34
N LEU A 141 -13.21 7.90 3.42
CA LEU A 141 -12.99 6.46 3.55
C LEU A 141 -14.28 5.65 3.68
N GLY A 142 -15.39 6.32 4.02
CA GLY A 142 -16.64 5.65 4.33
C GLY A 142 -16.59 4.83 5.63
N PRO A 143 -17.69 4.15 5.97
CA PRO A 143 -17.71 3.20 7.08
C PRO A 143 -16.78 2.02 6.79
N LYS A 144 -16.09 1.52 7.81
CA LYS A 144 -15.25 0.32 7.68
C LYS A 144 -16.12 -0.87 7.22
N PRO A 145 -15.67 -1.70 6.27
CA PRO A 145 -16.37 -2.94 5.95
C PRO A 145 -16.57 -3.79 7.22
N GLY A 146 -17.82 -4.14 7.53
CA GLY A 146 -18.19 -4.88 8.76
C GLY A 146 -18.48 -4.02 9.99
N ALA A 147 -18.39 -2.69 9.89
CA ALA A 147 -19.04 -1.81 10.87
C ALA A 147 -20.54 -1.76 10.54
N GLU A 148 -21.27 -2.82 10.91
CA GLU A 148 -22.71 -2.68 11.12
C GLU A 148 -22.90 -1.56 12.14
N THR A 149 -23.47 -0.46 11.68
CA THR A 149 -24.12 0.47 12.59
C THR A 149 -25.42 -0.20 12.96
N GLU A 150 -25.41 -1.04 14.00
CA GLU A 150 -26.60 -1.11 14.85
C GLU A 150 -26.82 0.32 15.34
N LYS A 151 -27.63 1.06 14.59
CA LYS A 151 -28.29 2.23 15.11
C LYS A 151 -29.23 1.70 16.18
N SER A 152 -28.73 1.62 17.41
CA SER A 152 -29.54 1.67 18.60
C SER A 152 -30.54 2.80 18.37
N SER A 153 -31.80 2.44 18.19
CA SER A 153 -32.91 3.38 18.24
C SER A 153 -32.81 4.08 19.58
N TRP A 154 -32.39 5.35 19.57
CA TRP A 154 -32.59 6.22 20.71
C TRP A 154 -34.11 6.42 20.88
N PRO A 155 -34.58 6.55 22.13
CA PRO A 155 -35.98 6.41 22.51
C PRO A 155 -36.90 7.50 21.92
#